data_AF-A0AAW3DC12-F1
#
_entry.id   AF-A0AAW3DC12-F1
#
_cell.length_a   1.000
_cell.length_b   1.000
_cell.length_c   1.000
_cell.angle_alpha   90.00
_cell.angle_beta   90.00
_cell.angle_gamma   90.00
#
_symmetry.space_group_name_H-M   'P 1'
#
loop_
_entity.id
_entity.type
_entity.pdbx_description
1 polymer ?
#
loop_
_entity_poly.entity_id
_entity_poly.type
_entity_poly.pdbx_seq_one_letter_code
_entity_poly.pdbx_strand_id
1 'polypeptide(L)'
;MSLELIIGLLASAILAYVIPKISPYIDKLISLISSFFLNHVPNIIRNYFRARRLKKHNHIRKIRYNQDAVIFQIIKAHSYFILLWLLISFYALLMIIGPYMQFIEDYPVLSSVCFLPIYIFEVFWLLETKKAQKLVKNRGYLRGV
;
A
#
# COMPACT_ATOMS: atom_id res chain seq x y z
N MET A 1 18.01 -14.18 27.48
CA MET A 1 17.22 -14.41 26.24
C MET A 1 15.76 -14.80 26.51
N SER A 2 15.39 -15.34 27.68
CA SER A 2 14.01 -15.76 28.00
C SER A 2 13.09 -14.62 28.48
N LEU A 3 13.63 -13.57 29.12
CA LEU A 3 12.84 -12.52 29.77
C LEU A 3 12.16 -11.56 28.76
N GLU A 4 12.86 -11.20 27.68
CA GLU A 4 12.31 -10.36 26.61
C GLU A 4 11.18 -11.05 25.83
N LEU A 5 11.26 -12.37 25.65
CA LEU A 5 10.19 -13.15 25.01
C LEU A 5 8.91 -13.17 25.86
N ILE A 6 9.06 -13.29 27.19
CA ILE A 6 7.92 -13.27 28.13
C ILE A 6 7.28 -11.86 28.14
N ILE A 7 8.09 -10.80 28.15
CA ILE A 7 7.60 -9.42 28.07
C ILE A 7 6.89 -9.17 26.73
N GLY A 8 7.45 -9.64 25.61
CA GLY A 8 6.83 -9.52 24.28
C GLY A 8 5.51 -10.28 24.16
N LEU A 9 5.41 -11.48 24.71
CA LEU A 9 4.16 -12.26 24.77
C LEU A 9 3.09 -11.59 25.64
N LEU A 10 3.47 -11.06 26.80
CA LEU A 10 2.53 -10.33 27.66
C LEU A 10 2.08 -9.01 27.01
N ALA A 11 3.00 -8.25 26.42
CA ALA A 11 2.67 -7.00 25.73
C ALA A 11 1.75 -7.23 24.52
N SER A 12 2.02 -8.25 23.71
CA SER A 12 1.16 -8.61 22.57
C SER A 12 -0.22 -9.11 23.01
N ALA A 13 -0.33 -9.88 24.10
CA ALA A 13 -1.61 -10.31 24.66
C ALA A 13 -2.43 -9.13 25.21
N ILE A 14 -1.79 -8.19 25.89
CA ILE A 14 -2.43 -6.96 26.38
C ILE A 14 -2.91 -6.11 25.21
N LEU A 15 -2.09 -5.91 24.18
CA LEU A 15 -2.49 -5.18 22.97
C LEU A 15 -3.66 -5.85 22.25
N ALA A 16 -3.62 -7.18 22.08
CA ALA A 16 -4.70 -7.94 21.44
C ALA A 16 -6.03 -7.85 22.21
N TYR A 17 -5.99 -7.69 23.53
CA TYR A 17 -7.19 -7.47 24.35
C TYR A 17 -7.69 -6.02 24.31
N VAL A 18 -6.77 -5.05 24.25
CA VAL A 18 -7.08 -3.61 24.31
C VAL A 18 -7.58 -3.08 22.96
N ILE A 19 -7.03 -3.54 21.83
CA ILE A 19 -7.43 -3.13 20.47
C ILE A 19 -8.95 -3.29 20.22
N PRO A 20 -9.59 -4.45 20.45
CA PRO A 20 -11.02 -4.62 20.21
C PRO A 20 -11.89 -3.77 21.16
N LYS A 21 -11.38 -3.42 22.35
CA LYS A 21 -12.09 -2.57 23.31
C LYS A 21 -12.06 -1.09 22.92
N ILE A 22 -11.01 -0.64 22.22
CA ILE A 22 -10.85 0.73 21.71
C ILE A 22 -11.49 0.90 20.32
N SER A 23 -11.59 -0.17 19.52
CA SER A 23 -12.26 -0.18 18.20
C SER A 23 -13.57 0.61 18.14
N PRO A 24 -14.57 0.41 19.03
CA PRO A 24 -15.84 1.12 18.92
C PRO A 24 -15.74 2.64 19.15
N TYR A 25 -14.71 3.10 19.86
CA TYR A 25 -14.45 4.54 20.05
C TYR A 25 -13.76 5.15 18.84
N ILE A 26 -12.83 4.42 18.24
CA ILE A 26 -12.16 4.82 16.99
C ILE A 26 -13.19 4.93 15.86
N ASP A 27 -14.09 3.95 15.75
CA ASP A 27 -15.12 3.94 14.70
C ASP A 27 -16.10 5.13 14.85
N LYS A 28 -16.45 5.50 16.09
CA LYS A 28 -17.26 6.71 16.37
C LYS A 28 -16.51 8.00 16.04
N LEU A 29 -15.22 8.10 16.37
CA LEU A 29 -14.40 9.27 16.04
C LEU A 29 -14.27 9.44 14.52
N ILE A 30 -14.01 8.35 13.81
CA ILE A 30 -13.91 8.34 12.34
C ILE A 30 -15.24 8.76 11.70
N SER A 31 -16.38 8.28 12.21
CA SER A 31 -17.69 8.63 11.64
C SER A 31 -18.04 10.11 11.86
N LEU A 32 -17.72 10.67 13.03
CA LEU A 32 -17.89 12.09 13.34
C LEU A 32 -17.03 12.96 12.42
N ILE A 33 -15.73 12.66 12.32
CA ILE A 33 -14.80 13.40 11.46
C ILE A 33 -15.23 13.29 9.99
N SER A 34 -15.60 12.09 9.54
CA SER A 34 -16.12 11.84 8.19
C SER A 34 -17.36 12.69 7.88
N SER A 35 -18.33 12.73 8.79
CA SER A 35 -19.58 13.48 8.59
C SER A 35 -19.34 15.00 8.58
N PHE A 36 -18.44 15.48 9.45
CA PHE A 36 -18.06 16.89 9.49
C PHE A 36 -17.36 17.31 8.20
N PHE A 37 -16.37 16.53 7.74
CA PHE A 37 -15.72 16.78 6.45
C PHE A 37 -16.70 16.66 5.28
N LEU A 38 -17.59 15.68 5.25
CA LEU A 38 -18.57 15.54 4.15
C LEU A 38 -19.52 16.74 4.05
N ASN A 39 -19.88 17.34 5.17
CA ASN A 39 -20.77 18.50 5.21
C ASN A 39 -20.05 19.83 4.98
N HIS A 40 -18.77 19.93 5.33
CA HIS A 40 -17.96 21.15 5.19
C HIS A 40 -17.11 21.19 3.92
N VAL A 41 -17.00 20.07 3.18
CA VAL A 41 -16.30 20.04 1.90
C VAL A 41 -17.14 20.79 0.85
N PRO A 42 -16.64 21.92 0.31
CA PRO A 42 -17.38 22.70 -0.68
C PRO A 42 -17.74 21.85 -1.90
N ASN A 43 -18.93 22.08 -2.45
CA ASN A 43 -19.48 21.34 -3.61
C ASN A 43 -18.51 21.27 -4.80
N ILE A 44 -17.60 22.24 -4.92
CA ILE A 44 -16.54 22.32 -5.93
C ILE A 44 -15.55 21.14 -5.79
N ILE A 45 -15.08 20.88 -4.57
CA ILE A 45 -14.14 19.78 -4.28
C ILE A 45 -14.86 18.44 -4.48
N ARG A 46 -16.10 18.31 -4.01
CA ARG A 46 -16.92 17.12 -4.21
C ARG A 46 -17.13 16.82 -5.71
N ASN A 47 -17.44 17.84 -6.50
CA ASN A 47 -17.57 17.71 -7.96
C ASN A 47 -16.24 17.36 -8.64
N TYR A 48 -15.11 17.93 -8.19
CA TYR A 48 -13.79 17.58 -8.71
C TYR A 48 -13.46 16.10 -8.47
N PHE A 49 -13.67 15.58 -7.26
CA PHE A 49 -13.46 14.16 -6.95
C PHE A 49 -14.41 13.27 -7.76
N ARG A 50 -15.67 13.69 -7.94
CA ARG A 50 -16.65 12.95 -8.76
C ARG A 50 -16.24 12.91 -10.24
N ALA A 51 -15.80 14.03 -10.80
CA ALA A 51 -15.28 14.10 -12.17
C ALA A 51 -14.02 13.23 -12.34
N ARG A 52 -13.10 13.24 -11.38
CA ARG A 52 -11.90 12.39 -11.39
C ARG A 52 -12.25 10.90 -11.32
N ARG A 53 -13.23 10.53 -10.49
CA ARG A 53 -13.76 9.15 -10.42
C ARG A 53 -14.40 8.73 -11.74
N LEU A 54 -15.20 9.59 -12.38
CA LEU A 54 -15.82 9.33 -13.67
C LEU A 54 -14.79 9.16 -14.79
N LYS A 55 -13.79 10.04 -14.89
CA LYS A 55 -12.67 9.90 -15.84
C LYS A 55 -11.95 8.57 -15.66
N LYS A 56 -11.67 8.17 -14.42
CA LYS A 56 -11.05 6.88 -14.10
C LYS A 56 -11.93 5.70 -14.54
N HIS A 57 -13.24 5.77 -14.31
CA HIS A 57 -14.18 4.73 -14.76
C HIS A 57 -14.27 4.63 -16.29
N ASN A 58 -14.34 5.76 -16.99
CA ASN A 58 -14.36 5.77 -18.46
C ASN A 58 -13.06 5.23 -19.06
N HIS A 59 -11.91 5.55 -18.47
CA HIS A 59 -10.63 5.02 -18.91
C HIS A 59 -10.55 3.50 -18.74
N ILE A 60 -10.98 2.98 -17.59
CA ILE A 60 -11.09 1.54 -17.35
C ILE A 60 -12.08 0.88 -18.33
N ARG A 61 -13.20 1.54 -18.61
CA ARG A 61 -14.21 1.05 -19.57
C ARG A 61 -13.67 0.96 -20.99
N LYS A 62 -12.75 1.85 -21.40
CA LYS A 62 -12.08 1.78 -22.71
C LYS A 62 -11.05 0.65 -22.76
N ILE A 63 -10.25 0.49 -21.70
CA ILE A 63 -9.17 -0.51 -21.65
C ILE A 63 -9.70 -1.94 -21.51
N ARG A 64 -10.85 -2.16 -20.84
CA ARG A 64 -11.37 -3.52 -20.58
C ARG A 64 -11.65 -4.36 -21.83
N TYR A 65 -11.87 -3.73 -22.98
CA TYR A 65 -12.15 -4.43 -24.24
C TYR A 65 -10.88 -4.89 -24.96
N ASN A 66 -9.73 -4.27 -24.66
CA ASN A 66 -8.45 -4.64 -25.25
C ASN A 66 -7.71 -5.58 -24.29
N GLN A 67 -7.65 -6.86 -24.66
CA GLN A 67 -7.01 -7.90 -23.86
C GLN A 67 -5.51 -7.63 -23.65
N ASP A 68 -4.81 -7.16 -24.67
CA ASP A 68 -3.37 -6.91 -24.62
C ASP A 68 -3.05 -5.77 -23.65
N ALA A 69 -3.90 -4.73 -23.62
CA ALA A 69 -3.76 -3.63 -22.69
C ALA A 69 -3.97 -4.05 -21.22
N VAL A 70 -4.84 -5.03 -20.97
CA VAL A 70 -5.06 -5.60 -19.63
C VAL A 70 -3.88 -6.48 -19.21
N ILE A 71 -3.41 -7.36 -20.11
CA ILE A 71 -2.25 -8.22 -19.88
C ILE A 71 -1.00 -7.37 -19.62
N PHE A 72 -0.79 -6.31 -20.39
CA PHE A 72 0.33 -5.38 -20.19
C PHE A 72 0.31 -4.74 -18.79
N GLN A 73 -0.86 -4.35 -18.29
CA GLN A 73 -0.96 -3.79 -16.92
C GLN A 73 -0.69 -4.84 -15.83
N ILE A 74 -1.08 -6.10 -16.06
CA ILE A 74 -0.78 -7.21 -15.15
C ILE A 74 0.74 -7.48 -15.13
N ILE A 75 1.36 -7.59 -16.31
CA ILE A 75 2.81 -7.79 -16.44
C ILE A 75 3.55 -6.64 -15.76
N LYS A 76 3.14 -5.40 -16.01
CA LYS A 76 3.75 -4.21 -15.38
C LYS A 76 3.69 -4.27 -13.86
N ALA A 77 2.56 -4.67 -13.28
CA ALA A 77 2.43 -4.85 -11.83
C ALA A 77 3.39 -5.94 -11.29
N HIS A 78 3.51 -7.06 -12.00
CA HIS A 78 4.47 -8.12 -11.64
C HIS A 78 5.93 -7.67 -11.81
N SER A 79 6.28 -6.87 -12.81
CA SER A 79 7.63 -6.34 -12.98
C SER A 79 8.04 -5.47 -11.79
N TYR A 80 7.16 -4.60 -11.29
CA TYR A 80 7.45 -3.82 -10.08
C TYR A 80 7.59 -4.70 -8.83
N PHE A 81 6.84 -5.79 -8.73
CA PHE A 81 6.99 -6.75 -7.65
C PHE A 81 8.37 -7.42 -7.67
N ILE A 82 8.83 -7.83 -8.86
CA ILE A 82 10.16 -8.44 -9.05
C ILE A 82 11.26 -7.42 -8.71
N LEU A 83 11.13 -6.18 -9.16
CA LEU A 83 12.08 -5.12 -8.84
C LEU A 83 12.17 -4.85 -7.34
N LEU A 84 11.03 -4.83 -6.64
CA LEU A 84 10.99 -4.68 -5.18
C LEU A 84 11.75 -5.81 -4.50
N TRP A 85 11.49 -7.07 -4.89
CA TRP A 85 12.17 -8.23 -4.36
C TRP A 85 13.68 -8.22 -4.64
N LEU A 86 14.07 -7.83 -5.86
CA LEU A 86 15.48 -7.72 -6.23
C LEU A 86 16.20 -6.66 -5.39
N LEU A 87 15.54 -5.52 -5.15
CA LEU A 87 16.07 -4.46 -4.31
C LEU A 87 16.23 -4.93 -2.85
N ILE A 88 15.21 -5.58 -2.27
CA ILE A 88 15.27 -6.14 -0.92
C ILE A 88 16.42 -7.16 -0.81
N SER A 89 16.51 -8.08 -1.77
CA SER A 89 17.59 -9.08 -1.82
C SER A 89 18.98 -8.44 -1.94
N PHE A 90 19.10 -7.37 -2.72
CA PHE A 90 20.35 -6.62 -2.85
C PHE A 90 20.79 -5.99 -1.51
N TYR A 91 19.88 -5.33 -0.78
CA TYR A 91 20.19 -4.79 0.55
C TYR A 91 20.46 -5.89 1.58
N ALA A 92 19.73 -7.01 1.53
CA ALA A 92 20.00 -8.15 2.40
C ALA A 92 21.41 -8.73 2.17
N LEU A 93 21.82 -8.85 0.91
CA LEU A 93 23.16 -9.32 0.54
C LEU A 93 24.26 -8.36 1.02
N LEU A 94 24.05 -7.05 0.87
CA LEU A 94 24.92 -6.00 1.41
C LEU A 94 25.07 -6.07 2.93
N MET A 95 24.00 -6.41 3.66
CA MET A 95 24.05 -6.64 5.10
C MET A 95 24.85 -7.90 5.46
N ILE A 96 24.71 -9.00 4.69
CA ILE A 96 25.42 -10.26 4.92
C ILE A 96 26.94 -10.12 4.69
N ILE A 97 27.36 -9.41 3.63
CA ILE A 97 28.79 -9.22 3.33
C ILE A 97 29.46 -8.33 4.39
N GLY A 98 28.69 -7.59 5.19
CA GLY A 98 29.18 -6.74 6.29
C GLY A 98 29.47 -5.26 6.02
N PRO A 99 29.76 -4.76 4.79
CA PRO A 99 30.17 -3.36 4.60
C PRO A 99 29.03 -2.39 4.88
N TYR A 100 27.78 -2.84 4.71
CA TYR A 100 26.62 -2.02 4.98
C TYR A 100 26.32 -1.90 6.49
N MET A 101 26.70 -2.91 7.29
CA MET A 101 26.54 -2.84 8.75
C MET A 101 27.48 -1.79 9.36
N GLN A 102 28.72 -1.73 8.89
CA GLN A 102 29.67 -0.69 9.29
C GLN A 102 29.16 0.71 8.91
N PHE A 103 28.60 0.84 7.70
CA PHE A 103 28.01 2.10 7.24
C PHE A 103 26.79 2.55 8.07
N ILE A 104 25.99 1.61 8.58
CA ILE A 104 24.87 1.91 9.49
C ILE A 104 25.37 2.50 10.80
N GLU A 105 26.44 1.94 11.36
CA GLU A 105 27.04 2.38 12.63
C GLU A 105 27.66 3.78 12.50
N ASP A 106 28.38 4.03 11.41
CA ASP A 106 29.05 5.31 11.18
C ASP A 106 28.07 6.45 10.86
N TYR A 107 27.02 6.16 10.06
CA TYR A 107 26.08 7.18 9.57
C TYR A 107 24.61 6.71 9.60
N PRO A 108 23.99 6.63 10.79
CA PRO A 108 22.65 6.05 10.95
C PRO A 108 21.55 6.81 10.20
N VAL A 109 21.65 8.14 10.14
CA VAL A 109 20.70 8.99 9.40
C VAL A 109 20.81 8.76 7.90
N LEU A 110 22.03 8.69 7.36
CA LEU A 110 22.27 8.50 5.93
C LEU A 110 21.84 7.10 5.49
N SER A 111 22.10 6.09 6.31
CA SER A 111 21.66 4.72 6.07
C SER A 111 20.13 4.60 6.01
N SER A 112 19.40 5.32 6.88
CA SER A 112 17.94 5.36 6.83
C SER A 112 17.42 5.95 5.51
N VAL A 113 18.07 7.00 4.99
CA VAL A 113 17.74 7.60 3.68
C VAL A 113 18.00 6.61 2.55
N CYS A 114 19.05 5.80 2.64
CA CYS A 114 19.35 4.77 1.65
C CYS A 114 18.27 3.69 1.52
N PHE A 115 17.40 3.49 2.50
CA PHE A 115 16.25 2.55 2.40
C PHE A 115 15.00 3.16 1.76
N LEU A 116 14.93 4.49 1.57
CA LEU A 116 13.79 5.16 0.92
C LEU A 116 13.39 4.59 -0.45
N PRO A 117 14.32 4.18 -1.33
CA PRO A 117 13.97 3.58 -2.61
C PRO A 117 13.06 2.35 -2.46
N ILE A 118 13.23 1.53 -1.41
CA ILE A 118 12.39 0.35 -1.17
C ILE A 118 10.92 0.78 -1.01
N TYR A 119 10.66 1.77 -0.17
CA TYR A 119 9.32 2.29 0.06
C TYR A 119 8.72 2.94 -1.21
N ILE A 120 9.54 3.62 -2.01
CA ILE A 120 9.09 4.19 -3.29
C ILE A 120 8.60 3.07 -4.22
N PHE A 121 9.38 2.00 -4.38
CA PHE A 121 8.99 0.85 -5.21
C PHE A 121 7.78 0.11 -4.65
N GLU A 122 7.66 -0.02 -3.33
CA GLU A 122 6.48 -0.60 -2.68
C GLU A 122 5.21 0.19 -3.02
N VAL A 123 5.26 1.53 -2.92
CA VAL A 123 4.11 2.39 -3.25
C VAL A 123 3.75 2.24 -4.74
N PHE A 124 4.73 2.23 -5.65
CA PHE A 124 4.48 2.02 -7.07
C PHE A 124 3.85 0.65 -7.35
N TRP A 125 4.38 -0.40 -6.74
CA TRP A 125 3.85 -1.76 -6.86
C TRP A 125 2.40 -1.83 -6.38
N LEU A 126 2.07 -1.26 -5.21
CA LEU A 126 0.71 -1.22 -4.67
C LEU A 126 -0.25 -0.45 -5.58
N LEU A 127 0.18 0.66 -6.17
CA LEU A 127 -0.64 1.46 -7.08
C LEU A 127 -0.98 0.71 -8.37
N GLU A 128 0.00 0.06 -8.99
CA GLU A 128 -0.21 -0.72 -10.21
C GLU A 128 -1.01 -1.99 -9.95
N THR A 129 -0.78 -2.67 -8.82
CA THR A 129 -1.55 -3.85 -8.42
C THR A 129 -3.03 -3.52 -8.23
N LYS A 130 -3.35 -2.41 -7.55
CA LYS A 130 -4.73 -1.94 -7.40
C LYS A 130 -5.38 -1.62 -8.75
N LYS A 131 -4.64 -1.09 -9.72
CA LYS A 131 -5.14 -0.84 -11.08
C LYS A 131 -5.44 -2.16 -11.81
N ALA A 132 -4.49 -3.09 -11.81
CA ALA A 132 -4.64 -4.40 -12.44
C ALA A 132 -5.82 -5.19 -11.85
N GLN A 133 -5.94 -5.26 -10.51
CA GLN A 133 -7.07 -5.90 -9.83
C GLN A 133 -8.42 -5.26 -10.21
N LYS A 134 -8.48 -3.93 -10.30
CA LYS A 134 -9.71 -3.23 -10.71
C LYS A 134 -10.08 -3.52 -12.17
N LEU A 135 -9.09 -3.68 -13.05
CA LEU A 135 -9.35 -4.09 -14.44
C LEU A 135 -9.87 -5.52 -14.53
N VAL A 136 -9.23 -6.47 -13.85
CA VAL A 136 -9.64 -7.88 -13.84
C VAL A 136 -11.05 -8.03 -13.25
N LYS A 137 -11.34 -7.37 -12.11
CA LYS A 137 -12.68 -7.37 -11.51
C LYS A 137 -13.75 -6.87 -12.48
N ASN A 138 -13.46 -5.79 -13.22
CA ASN A 138 -14.39 -5.24 -14.22
C ASN A 138 -14.51 -6.11 -15.48
N ARG A 139 -13.54 -6.96 -15.78
CA ARG A 139 -13.61 -7.93 -16.88
C ARG A 139 -14.60 -9.07 -16.58
N GLY A 140 -14.70 -9.53 -15.33
CA GLY A 140 -15.65 -10.57 -14.92
C GLY A 140 -17.11 -10.24 -15.24
N TYR A 141 -17.48 -8.96 -15.21
CA TYR A 141 -18.83 -8.49 -15.58
C TYR A 141 -19.15 -8.57 -17.09
N LEU A 142 -18.18 -8.91 -17.97
CA LEU A 142 -18.46 -9.15 -19.40
C LEU A 142 -18.88 -10.58 -19.71
N ARG A 143 -18.63 -11.54 -18.80
CA ARG A 143 -19.01 -12.96 -18.98
C ARG A 143 -20.39 -13.32 -18.43
N GLY A 144 -21.08 -12.36 -17.80
CA GLY A 144 -22.42 -12.53 -17.24
C GLY A 144 -23.55 -11.94 -18.10
N VAL A 145 -23.26 -11.65 -19.36
CA VAL A 145 -24.23 -11.40 -20.44
C VAL A 145 -23.98 -12.49 -21.47
#